data_AF-A0A2S9GYD2-F1
#
_entry.id   AF-A0A2S9GYD2-F1
#
_cell.length_a   1.000
_cell.length_b   1.000
_cell.length_c   1.000
_cell.angle_alpha   90.00
_cell.angle_beta   90.00
_cell.angle_gamma   90.00
#
_symmetry.space_group_name_H-M   'P 1'
#
loop_
_entity.id
_entity.type
_entity.pdbx_description
1 polymer ?
#
loop_
_entity_poly.entity_id
_entity_poly.type
_entity_poly.pdbx_seq_one_letter_code
_entity_poly.pdbx_strand_id
1 'polypeptide(L)'
;MVLSIGEGGMVIDESENILDDFSQAFADRLFSLFPEWRMLQKIERASDGSNYLSLEIAAPAEANAVCGLTVTTENNEVTIGFDYYHGHFFDQVGNGTYLGADYALYFLSQILNEEIFFTSWWIGDQLLAFSTIENGKVLMDDALVGEYGRVRIRSWNGSRNSDINATV
;
A
#
# COMPACT_ATOMS: atom_id res chain seq x y z
N MET A 1 -5.39 5.35 60.01
CA MET A 1 -3.99 5.25 59.56
C MET A 1 -3.57 3.80 59.60
N VAL A 2 -3.77 3.08 58.48
CA VAL A 2 -2.88 2.02 57.99
C VAL A 2 -3.00 2.17 56.47
N LEU A 3 -1.91 2.58 55.83
CA LEU A 3 -1.79 2.67 54.38
C LEU A 3 -1.55 1.26 53.85
N SER A 4 -2.44 0.76 52.98
CA SER A 4 -2.14 -0.37 52.11
C SER A 4 -1.87 0.19 50.72
N ILE A 5 -0.59 0.27 50.38
CA ILE A 5 -0.11 0.55 49.03
C ILE A 5 -0.22 -0.76 48.23
N GLY A 6 -1.34 -0.93 47.53
CA GLY A 6 -1.44 -1.95 46.49
C GLY A 6 -0.66 -1.47 45.28
N GLU A 7 0.38 -2.22 44.91
CA GLU A 7 1.21 -1.99 43.74
C GLU A 7 0.33 -1.91 42.49
N GLY A 8 0.11 -0.69 42.00
CA GLY A 8 -0.42 -0.41 40.68
C GLY A 8 0.64 -0.75 39.64
N GLY A 9 0.92 -2.04 39.47
CA GLY A 9 1.55 -2.53 38.26
C GLY A 9 0.59 -2.19 37.11
N MET A 10 0.98 -1.24 36.29
CA MET A 10 0.42 -1.09 34.95
C MET A 10 0.63 -2.43 34.26
N VAL A 11 -0.42 -3.26 34.25
CA VAL A 11 -0.48 -4.40 33.34
C VAL A 11 -0.50 -3.75 31.98
N ILE A 12 0.67 -3.68 31.35
CA ILE A 12 0.76 -3.45 29.92
C ILE A 12 0.06 -4.66 29.35
N ASP A 13 -1.15 -4.47 28.86
CA ASP A 13 -1.85 -5.53 28.16
C ASP A 13 -1.01 -5.83 26.92
N GLU A 14 -0.24 -6.92 26.94
CA GLU A 14 0.59 -7.32 25.81
C GLU A 14 -0.27 -7.62 24.57
N SER A 15 -1.60 -7.68 24.69
CA SER A 15 -2.52 -7.70 23.56
C SER A 15 -2.53 -6.40 22.74
N GLU A 16 -2.01 -5.29 23.29
CA GLU A 16 -1.98 -3.99 22.59
C GLU A 16 -1.02 -3.96 21.38
N ASN A 17 -0.12 -4.93 21.24
CA ASN A 17 0.82 -5.01 20.12
C ASN A 17 0.72 -6.34 19.35
N ILE A 18 -0.46 -6.95 19.32
CA ILE A 18 -0.71 -8.13 18.49
C ILE A 18 -1.58 -7.70 17.32
N LEU A 19 -1.20 -8.09 16.11
CA LEU A 19 -2.02 -7.90 14.90
C LEU A 19 -3.34 -8.64 15.06
N ASP A 20 -4.42 -8.11 14.49
CA ASP A 20 -5.65 -8.88 14.36
C ASP A 20 -5.45 -10.12 13.46
N ASP A 21 -6.41 -11.05 13.50
CA ASP A 21 -6.29 -12.35 12.83
C ASP A 21 -6.05 -12.21 11.32
N PHE A 22 -6.71 -11.24 10.67
CA PHE A 22 -6.54 -10.99 9.23
C PHE A 22 -5.14 -10.46 8.93
N SER A 23 -4.72 -9.44 9.66
CA SER A 23 -3.43 -8.77 9.53
C SER A 23 -2.28 -9.73 9.82
N GLN A 24 -2.41 -10.57 10.85
CA GLN A 24 -1.43 -11.60 11.19
C GLN A 24 -1.33 -12.65 10.08
N ALA A 25 -2.45 -13.14 9.57
CA ALA A 25 -2.45 -14.12 8.48
C ALA A 25 -1.85 -13.56 7.18
N PHE A 26 -2.08 -12.28 6.87
CA PHE A 26 -1.42 -11.63 5.74
C PHE A 26 0.09 -11.42 6.00
N ALA A 27 0.47 -10.95 7.19
CA ALA A 27 1.85 -10.75 7.59
C ALA A 27 2.69 -12.04 7.48
N ASP A 28 2.14 -13.17 7.93
CA ASP A 28 2.83 -14.47 7.86
C ASP A 28 3.15 -14.87 6.41
N ARG A 29 2.20 -14.65 5.49
CA ARG A 29 2.40 -14.91 4.05
C ARG A 29 3.39 -13.92 3.45
N LEU A 30 3.24 -12.63 3.74
CA LEU A 30 4.12 -11.56 3.25
C LEU A 30 5.57 -11.83 3.64
N PHE A 31 5.83 -12.10 4.92
CA PHE A 31 7.19 -12.34 5.42
C PHE A 31 7.75 -13.72 5.08
N SER A 32 6.91 -14.64 4.59
CA SER A 32 7.40 -15.87 3.95
C SER A 32 8.03 -15.56 2.59
N LEU A 33 7.48 -14.59 1.86
CA LEU A 33 7.96 -14.14 0.54
C LEU A 33 9.09 -13.10 0.63
N PHE A 34 9.00 -12.19 1.59
CA PHE A 34 9.96 -11.11 1.82
C PHE A 34 10.44 -11.12 3.29
N PRO A 35 11.26 -12.10 3.70
CA PRO A 35 11.66 -12.26 5.10
C PRO A 35 12.34 -11.03 5.70
N GLU A 36 13.10 -10.29 4.89
CA GLU A 36 13.80 -9.08 5.28
C GLU A 36 12.86 -7.90 5.59
N TRP A 37 11.62 -7.90 5.11
CA TRP A 37 10.66 -6.83 5.40
C TRP A 37 10.11 -6.89 6.82
N ARG A 38 10.30 -8.01 7.53
CA ARG A 38 9.87 -8.15 8.92
C ARG A 38 10.45 -7.06 9.83
N MET A 39 11.65 -6.57 9.53
CA MET A 39 12.28 -5.50 10.30
C MET A 39 11.63 -4.12 10.12
N LEU A 40 10.79 -3.98 9.08
CA LEU A 40 10.07 -2.73 8.77
C LEU A 40 8.67 -2.71 9.39
N GLN A 41 8.23 -3.83 9.99
CA GLN A 41 6.89 -3.98 10.55
C GLN A 41 6.59 -2.90 11.58
N LYS A 42 5.47 -2.23 11.38
CA LYS A 42 4.78 -1.43 12.38
C LYS A 42 3.41 -2.03 12.64
N ILE A 43 2.95 -1.91 13.88
CA ILE A 43 1.59 -2.23 14.29
C ILE A 43 0.92 -0.89 14.56
N GLU A 44 -0.14 -0.62 13.82
CA GLU A 44 -0.96 0.58 13.97
C GLU A 44 -2.36 0.21 14.44
N ARG A 45 -3.07 1.17 15.02
CA ARG A 45 -4.38 0.94 15.62
C ARG A 45 -5.46 1.67 14.83
N ALA A 46 -6.45 0.91 14.37
CA ALA A 46 -7.60 1.43 13.65
C ALA A 46 -8.60 2.12 14.60
N SER A 47 -9.54 2.86 14.02
CA SER A 47 -10.58 3.58 14.77
C SER A 47 -11.54 2.68 15.55
N ASP A 48 -11.72 1.44 15.11
CA ASP A 48 -12.53 0.42 15.80
C ASP A 48 -11.77 -0.29 16.93
N GLY A 49 -10.49 0.07 17.12
CA GLY A 49 -9.62 -0.46 18.15
C GLY A 49 -8.80 -1.68 17.73
N SER A 50 -9.01 -2.22 16.51
CA SER A 50 -8.21 -3.31 15.95
C SER A 50 -6.78 -2.87 15.61
N ASN A 51 -5.85 -3.83 15.63
CA ASN A 51 -4.45 -3.60 15.33
C ASN A 51 -4.12 -4.19 13.95
N TYR A 52 -3.51 -3.39 13.08
CA TYR A 52 -3.21 -3.77 11.71
C TYR A 52 -1.73 -3.60 11.37
N LEU A 53 -1.31 -4.29 10.32
CA LEU A 53 0.06 -4.23 9.80
C LEU A 53 0.23 -2.94 9.01
N SER A 54 1.34 -2.24 9.25
CA SER A 54 1.77 -1.09 8.45
C SER A 54 3.26 -1.25 8.10
N LEU A 55 3.58 -1.13 6.82
CA LEU A 55 4.94 -1.27 6.29
C LEU A 55 5.20 -0.16 5.28
N GLU A 56 6.41 0.37 5.30
CA GLU A 56 6.92 1.30 4.30
C GLU A 56 8.30 0.84 3.85
N ILE A 57 8.44 0.62 2.54
CA ILE A 57 9.69 0.21 1.89
C ILE A 57 10.15 1.39 1.04
N ALA A 58 11.30 1.95 1.39
CA ALA A 58 11.89 3.06 0.65
C ALA A 58 12.13 2.65 -0.82
N ALA A 59 11.67 3.48 -1.75
CA ALA A 59 11.96 3.28 -3.16
C ALA A 59 13.44 3.56 -3.47
N PRO A 60 14.04 2.86 -4.45
CA PRO A 60 15.31 3.26 -5.05
C PRO A 60 15.29 4.72 -5.48
N ALA A 61 16.43 5.42 -5.44
CA ALA A 61 16.49 6.84 -5.80
C ALA A 61 16.07 7.07 -7.27
N GLU A 62 16.41 6.12 -8.14
CA GLU A 62 16.09 6.10 -9.56
C GLU A 62 14.59 6.02 -9.80
N ALA A 63 13.83 5.45 -8.86
CA ALA A 63 12.38 5.42 -8.90
C ALA A 63 11.78 6.82 -8.99
N ASN A 64 12.47 7.85 -8.46
CA ASN A 64 12.00 9.23 -8.44
C ASN A 64 10.53 9.32 -7.97
N ALA A 65 10.17 8.52 -6.97
CA ALA A 65 8.86 8.47 -6.37
C ALA A 65 8.82 9.41 -5.16
N VAL A 66 7.67 10.05 -4.91
CA VAL A 66 7.47 10.89 -3.73
C VAL A 66 7.34 10.04 -2.47
N CYS A 67 6.68 8.89 -2.60
CA CYS A 67 6.49 7.92 -1.53
C CYS A 67 7.00 6.55 -1.99
N GLY A 68 7.56 5.78 -1.04
CA GLY A 68 7.95 4.40 -1.25
C GLY A 68 6.76 3.46 -1.45
N LEU A 69 7.02 2.16 -1.40
CA LEU A 69 5.98 1.14 -1.39
C LEU A 69 5.39 1.04 0.02
N THR A 70 4.09 1.22 0.15
CA THR A 70 3.38 1.05 1.43
C THR A 70 2.49 -0.19 1.38
N VAL A 71 2.38 -0.88 2.51
CA VAL A 71 1.46 -2.01 2.68
C VAL A 71 0.75 -1.86 4.02
N THR A 72 -0.58 -1.76 4.00
CA THR A 72 -1.41 -1.75 5.22
C THR A 72 -2.50 -2.82 5.16
N THR A 73 -3.00 -3.27 6.32
CA THR A 73 -4.03 -4.32 6.40
C THR A 73 -5.29 -3.91 7.18
N GLU A 74 -5.56 -2.60 7.29
CA GLU A 74 -6.70 -2.07 8.04
C GLU A 74 -8.05 -2.59 7.49
N ASN A 75 -9.04 -2.81 8.36
CA ASN A 75 -10.42 -3.14 7.97
C ASN A 75 -10.61 -4.41 7.09
N ASN A 76 -9.79 -5.45 7.31
CA ASN A 76 -9.81 -6.69 6.50
C ASN A 76 -9.52 -6.47 5.00
N GLU A 77 -8.69 -5.47 4.73
CA GLU A 77 -8.30 -5.05 3.39
C GLU A 77 -6.80 -4.82 3.36
N VAL A 78 -6.13 -5.34 2.32
CA VAL A 78 -4.74 -4.97 2.05
C VAL A 78 -4.74 -3.74 1.15
N THR A 79 -4.15 -2.65 1.60
CA THR A 79 -3.87 -1.48 0.75
C THR A 79 -2.40 -1.50 0.34
N ILE A 80 -2.12 -1.39 -0.95
CA ILE A 80 -0.76 -1.21 -1.49
C ILE A 80 -0.65 0.16 -2.13
N GLY A 81 0.28 0.99 -1.64
CA GLY A 81 0.58 2.30 -2.22
C GLY A 81 1.97 2.36 -2.85
N PHE A 82 2.12 3.16 -3.90
CA PHE A 82 3.43 3.54 -4.45
C PHE A 82 3.31 4.87 -5.20
N ASP A 83 4.22 5.81 -4.92
CA ASP A 83 4.12 7.20 -5.41
C ASP A 83 2.73 7.79 -5.09
N TYR A 84 1.93 8.14 -6.11
CA TYR A 84 0.57 8.65 -5.95
C TYR A 84 -0.54 7.59 -6.10
N TYR A 85 -0.17 6.36 -6.45
CA TYR A 85 -1.12 5.27 -6.61
C TYR A 85 -1.41 4.61 -5.26
N HIS A 86 -2.64 4.15 -5.08
CA HIS A 86 -2.95 3.07 -4.15
C HIS A 86 -4.00 2.11 -4.72
N GLY A 87 -3.87 0.84 -4.33
CA GLY A 87 -4.75 -0.25 -4.71
C GLY A 87 -5.26 -0.99 -3.47
N HIS A 88 -6.47 -1.50 -3.58
CA HIS A 88 -7.32 -1.96 -2.49
C HIS A 88 -7.70 -3.44 -2.75
N PHE A 89 -7.30 -4.33 -1.85
CA PHE A 89 -7.43 -5.79 -2.01
C PHE A 89 -8.13 -6.41 -0.79
N PHE A 90 -9.43 -6.63 -0.92
CA PHE A 90 -10.29 -7.16 0.14
C PHE A 90 -10.15 -8.67 0.30
N ASP A 91 -10.43 -9.19 1.49
CA ASP A 91 -10.50 -10.64 1.74
C ASP A 91 -11.62 -11.32 0.93
N GLN A 92 -12.74 -10.63 0.70
CA GLN A 92 -13.91 -11.20 0.04
C GLN A 92 -13.72 -11.34 -1.48
N VAL A 93 -13.33 -12.53 -1.91
CA VAL A 93 -13.39 -12.96 -3.32
C VAL A 93 -14.77 -13.58 -3.58
N GLY A 94 -15.54 -13.07 -4.54
CA GLY A 94 -16.77 -13.79 -4.94
C GLY A 94 -17.87 -13.05 -5.68
N ASN A 95 -17.82 -11.72 -5.79
CA ASN A 95 -18.80 -10.95 -6.59
C ASN A 95 -18.28 -10.54 -7.98
N GLY A 96 -17.04 -10.93 -8.33
CA GLY A 96 -16.38 -10.55 -9.59
C GLY A 96 -15.76 -9.14 -9.59
N THR A 97 -15.82 -8.41 -8.48
CA THR A 97 -15.34 -7.02 -8.37
C THR A 97 -14.04 -6.89 -7.57
N TYR A 98 -13.79 -7.76 -6.59
CA TYR A 98 -12.64 -7.64 -5.69
C TYR A 98 -11.57 -8.70 -5.96
N LEU A 99 -10.32 -8.25 -5.99
CA LEU A 99 -9.13 -9.09 -6.02
C LEU A 99 -8.77 -9.43 -4.57
N GLY A 100 -8.65 -10.73 -4.27
CA GLY A 100 -8.40 -11.22 -2.91
C GLY A 100 -7.09 -10.74 -2.31
N ALA A 101 -6.94 -10.79 -0.98
CA ALA A 101 -5.69 -10.46 -0.28
C ALA A 101 -4.46 -11.21 -0.82
N ASP A 102 -4.61 -12.45 -1.33
CA ASP A 102 -3.52 -13.19 -1.97
C ASP A 102 -3.04 -12.54 -3.29
N TYR A 103 -3.93 -11.86 -4.01
CA TYR A 103 -3.55 -11.12 -5.22
C TYR A 103 -2.68 -9.91 -4.87
N ALA A 104 -2.80 -9.34 -3.66
CA ALA A 104 -1.94 -8.25 -3.22
C ALA A 104 -0.45 -8.68 -3.21
N LEU A 105 -0.15 -9.92 -2.81
CA LEU A 105 1.22 -10.47 -2.83
C LEU A 105 1.75 -10.65 -4.26
N TYR A 106 0.88 -11.10 -5.18
CA TYR A 106 1.21 -11.14 -6.60
C TYR A 106 1.49 -9.73 -7.12
N PHE A 107 0.60 -8.77 -6.83
CA PHE A 107 0.73 -7.38 -7.25
C PHE A 107 2.03 -6.73 -6.75
N LEU A 108 2.41 -6.95 -5.48
CA LEU A 108 3.72 -6.52 -4.95
C LEU A 108 4.87 -7.07 -5.79
N SER A 109 4.83 -8.37 -6.09
CA SER A 109 5.87 -9.01 -6.91
C SER A 109 5.95 -8.40 -8.31
N GLN A 110 4.81 -8.06 -8.91
CA GLN A 110 4.78 -7.41 -10.23
C GLN A 110 5.38 -5.99 -10.20
N ILE A 111 5.17 -5.23 -9.12
CA ILE A 111 5.78 -3.90 -8.93
C ILE A 111 7.30 -4.03 -8.83
N LEU A 112 7.78 -4.91 -7.95
CA LEU A 112 9.20 -5.09 -7.68
C LEU A 112 9.98 -5.62 -8.88
N ASN A 113 9.33 -6.45 -9.71
CA ASN A 113 9.89 -6.98 -10.95
C ASN A 113 9.73 -6.06 -12.16
N GLU A 114 9.18 -4.85 -11.98
CA GLU A 114 8.96 -3.88 -13.06
C GLU A 114 8.07 -4.43 -14.19
N GLU A 115 7.04 -5.20 -13.82
CA GLU A 115 5.98 -5.68 -14.72
C GLU A 115 4.74 -4.78 -14.66
N ILE A 116 4.55 -4.10 -13.53
CA ILE A 116 3.53 -3.07 -13.32
C ILE A 116 4.22 -1.72 -13.05
N PHE A 117 3.69 -0.69 -13.71
CA PHE A 117 4.06 0.71 -13.48
C PHE A 117 2.83 1.52 -13.15
N PHE A 118 3.04 2.74 -12.70
CA PHE A 118 1.97 3.63 -12.27
C PHE A 118 1.95 4.87 -13.11
N THR A 119 0.77 5.28 -13.54
CA THR A 119 0.52 6.54 -14.21
C THR A 119 -0.35 7.42 -13.33
N SER A 120 -0.06 8.72 -13.31
CA SER A 120 -0.86 9.73 -12.64
C SER A 120 -1.06 10.92 -13.57
N TRP A 121 -2.29 11.43 -13.63
CA TRP A 121 -2.68 12.55 -14.47
C TRP A 121 -2.96 13.78 -13.64
N TRP A 122 -2.57 14.94 -14.16
CA TRP A 122 -2.55 16.18 -13.42
C TRP A 122 -3.04 17.36 -14.26
N ILE A 123 -3.67 18.32 -13.61
CA ILE A 123 -3.89 19.68 -14.13
C ILE A 123 -3.30 20.70 -13.17
N GLY A 124 -2.30 21.46 -13.63
CA GLY A 124 -1.43 22.19 -12.70
C GLY A 124 -0.88 21.23 -11.65
N ASP A 125 -1.06 21.56 -10.36
CA ASP A 125 -0.61 20.76 -9.22
C ASP A 125 -1.69 19.83 -8.62
N GLN A 126 -2.85 19.73 -9.27
CA GLN A 126 -3.92 18.84 -8.83
C GLN A 126 -3.81 17.46 -9.49
N LEU A 127 -3.78 16.41 -8.67
CA LEU A 127 -3.94 15.02 -9.11
C LEU A 127 -5.40 14.80 -9.52
N LEU A 128 -5.61 14.34 -10.75
CA LEU A 128 -6.93 14.03 -11.30
C LEU A 128 -7.26 12.55 -11.14
N ALA A 129 -6.32 11.70 -11.53
CA ALA A 129 -6.49 10.26 -11.54
C ALA A 129 -5.13 9.56 -11.45
N PHE A 130 -5.17 8.28 -11.14
CA PHE A 130 -4.03 7.38 -11.25
C PHE A 130 -4.49 6.01 -11.74
N SER A 131 -3.58 5.26 -12.34
CA SER A 131 -3.84 3.90 -12.81
C SER A 131 -2.55 3.09 -12.89
N THR A 132 -2.69 1.81 -13.18
CA THR A 132 -1.57 0.93 -13.50
C THR A 132 -1.36 0.84 -15.01
N ILE A 133 -0.11 0.57 -15.39
CA ILE A 133 0.28 0.17 -16.73
C ILE A 133 0.73 -1.28 -16.65
N GLU A 134 0.03 -2.16 -17.35
CA GLU A 134 0.32 -3.59 -17.40
C GLU A 134 0.51 -4.02 -18.84
N ASN A 135 1.57 -4.76 -19.14
CA ASN A 135 1.90 -5.19 -20.51
C ASN A 135 1.89 -4.03 -21.54
N GLY A 136 2.34 -2.85 -21.11
CA GLY A 136 2.39 -1.64 -21.94
C GLY A 136 1.04 -0.96 -22.18
N LYS A 137 -0.02 -1.37 -21.48
CA LYS A 137 -1.36 -0.77 -21.58
C LYS A 137 -1.75 -0.12 -20.27
N VAL A 138 -2.22 1.12 -20.35
CA VAL A 138 -2.90 1.79 -19.24
C VAL A 138 -4.23 1.10 -19.01
N LEU A 139 -4.54 0.72 -17.76
CA LEU A 139 -5.79 0.03 -17.45
C LEU A 139 -7.00 0.96 -17.29
N MET A 140 -6.78 2.23 -16.97
CA MET A 140 -7.81 3.26 -16.95
C MET A 140 -8.10 3.77 -18.37
N ASP A 141 -9.38 3.94 -18.69
CA ASP A 141 -9.82 4.57 -19.92
C ASP A 141 -9.55 6.08 -19.87
N ASP A 142 -8.91 6.63 -20.91
CA ASP A 142 -8.60 8.06 -21.04
C ASP A 142 -9.86 8.94 -20.91
N ALA A 143 -11.03 8.43 -21.34
CA ALA A 143 -12.29 9.15 -21.22
C ALA A 143 -12.71 9.42 -19.76
N LEU A 144 -12.21 8.63 -18.80
CA LEU A 144 -12.49 8.78 -17.38
C LEU A 144 -11.56 9.79 -16.69
N VAL A 145 -10.44 10.15 -17.31
CA VAL A 145 -9.47 11.10 -16.75
C VAL A 145 -9.93 12.55 -16.96
N GLY A 146 -10.56 12.84 -18.11
CA GLY A 146 -10.90 14.20 -18.51
C GLY A 146 -9.70 14.99 -19.08
N GLU A 147 -9.80 16.32 -19.10
CA GLU A 147 -8.70 17.18 -19.56
C GLU A 147 -7.56 17.21 -18.52
N TYR A 148 -6.34 16.94 -18.98
CA TYR A 148 -5.12 16.97 -18.16
C TYR A 148 -4.01 17.72 -18.88
N GLY A 149 -3.09 18.32 -18.11
CA GLY A 149 -1.92 19.03 -18.63
C GLY A 149 -0.61 18.25 -18.47
N ARG A 150 -0.58 17.25 -17.58
CA ARG A 150 0.63 16.48 -17.25
C ARG A 150 0.27 15.01 -16.98
N VAL A 151 1.11 14.10 -17.48
CA VAL A 151 1.13 12.68 -17.11
C VAL A 151 2.48 12.34 -16.52
N ARG A 152 2.48 11.63 -15.41
CA ARG A 152 3.68 11.15 -14.73
C ARG A 152 3.61 9.64 -14.62
N ILE A 153 4.62 8.96 -15.14
CA ILE A 153 4.78 7.51 -15.07
C ILE A 153 5.91 7.18 -14.11
N ARG A 154 5.68 6.28 -13.15
CA ARG A 154 6.67 5.81 -12.18
C ARG A 154 6.74 4.29 -12.09
N SER A 155 7.96 3.80 -11.88
CA SER A 155 8.33 2.38 -11.83
C SER A 155 9.31 2.15 -10.68
N TRP A 156 9.35 0.93 -10.13
CA TRP A 156 10.10 0.65 -8.90
C TRP A 156 11.60 0.97 -9.00
N ASN A 157 12.29 0.56 -10.07
CA ASN A 157 13.72 0.90 -10.27
C ASN A 157 13.90 2.10 -11.22
N GLY A 158 12.82 2.78 -11.58
CA GLY A 158 12.85 3.92 -12.48
C GLY A 158 13.02 3.60 -13.96
N SER A 159 13.04 2.32 -14.37
CA SER A 159 13.32 1.91 -15.75
C SER A 159 12.33 2.44 -16.79
N ARG A 160 11.10 2.80 -16.35
CA ARG A 160 10.02 3.32 -17.19
C ARG A 160 9.57 4.73 -16.79
N ASN A 161 10.35 5.43 -15.99
CA ASN A 161 9.98 6.77 -15.55
C ASN A 161 9.83 7.73 -16.74
N SER A 162 8.74 8.49 -16.74
CA SER A 162 8.48 9.51 -17.76
C SER A 162 7.61 10.62 -17.19
N ASP A 163 7.83 11.85 -17.66
CA ASP A 163 6.99 13.01 -17.39
C ASP A 163 6.62 13.63 -18.74
N ILE A 164 5.32 13.67 -19.05
CA ILE A 164 4.79 14.05 -20.36
C ILE A 164 3.85 15.24 -20.16
N ASN A 165 4.11 16.33 -20.88
CA ASN A 165 3.18 17.45 -20.94
C ASN A 165 2.14 17.18 -22.03
N ALA A 166 0.87 17.38 -21.70
CA ALA A 166 -0.22 17.35 -22.66
C ALA A 166 -0.55 18.77 -23.10
N THR A 167 -0.91 18.94 -24.38
CA THR A 167 -1.50 20.19 -24.85
C THR A 167 -2.97 20.14 -24.50
N VAL A 168 -3.39 21.02 -23.58
CA VAL A 168 -4.80 21.21 -23.20
C VAL A 168 -5.51 21.99 -24.30
#